data_AF-A0A928SBY9-F1
#
_entry.id   AF-A0A928SBY9-F1
#
_cell.length_a   1.000
_cell.length_b   1.000
_cell.length_c   1.000
_cell.angle_alpha   90.00
_cell.angle_beta   90.00
_cell.angle_gamma   90.00
#
_symmetry.space_group_name_H-M   'P 1'
#
loop_
_entity.id
_entity.type
_entity.pdbx_description
1 polymer ?
#
loop_
_entity_poly.entity_id
_entity_poly.type
_entity_poly.pdbx_seq_one_letter_code
_entity_poly.pdbx_strand_id
1 'polypeptide(L)'
;MTNPKQVYITIEWQEQGPLEEATGRRLWRKERKVCAVDDYPQLLPCNNPNCIDGGFDIGDKIATLLNSGENNEQNSLICRNAINKDRSKRCLHIITYSIACVRPYQRQKPQPVVSDSNLH
;
A
#
# COMPACT_ATOMS: atom_id res chain seq x y z
N MET A 1 -20.05 13.10 6.64
CA MET A 1 -19.29 14.35 6.36
C MET A 1 -17.81 14.00 6.40
N THR A 2 -17.12 13.94 5.27
CA THR A 2 -15.68 13.65 5.21
C THR A 2 -14.89 14.88 5.63
N ASN A 3 -14.09 14.75 6.69
CA ASN A 3 -13.28 15.84 7.21
C ASN A 3 -12.22 16.24 6.15
N PRO A 4 -12.15 17.50 5.71
CA PRO A 4 -11.24 17.94 4.64
C PRO A 4 -9.74 17.85 4.98
N LYS A 5 -9.40 17.36 6.18
CA LYS A 5 -8.02 17.02 6.62
C LYS A 5 -7.70 15.52 6.58
N GLN A 6 -8.67 14.66 6.27
CA GLN A 6 -8.53 13.22 6.45
C GLN A 6 -7.62 12.61 5.38
N VAL A 7 -6.38 12.28 5.74
CA VAL A 7 -5.45 11.55 4.87
C VAL A 7 -5.92 10.09 4.80
N TYR A 8 -5.97 9.54 3.59
CA TYR A 8 -6.20 8.11 3.36
C TYR A 8 -4.91 7.45 2.87
N ILE A 9 -4.71 6.19 3.22
CA ILE A 9 -3.58 5.39 2.78
C ILE A 9 -4.11 4.41 1.74
N THR A 10 -3.61 4.51 0.51
CA THR A 10 -3.83 3.50 -0.53
C THR A 10 -2.64 2.56 -0.55
N ILE A 11 -2.92 1.25 -0.51
CA ILE A 11 -1.93 0.19 -0.61
C ILE A 11 -2.31 -0.63 -1.84
N GLU A 12 -1.41 -0.75 -2.79
CA GLU A 12 -1.53 -1.65 -3.94
C GLU A 12 -0.40 -2.66 -3.89
N TRP A 13 -0.68 -3.93 -4.18
CA TRP A 13 0.37 -4.93 -4.25
C TRP A 13 0.10 -5.98 -5.33
N GLN A 14 1.18 -6.53 -5.83
CA GLN A 14 1.21 -7.57 -6.81
C GLN A 14 2.01 -8.75 -6.28
N GLU A 15 1.35 -9.89 -6.09
CA GLU A 15 2.00 -11.12 -5.66
C GLU A 15 2.58 -11.88 -6.85
N GLN A 16 3.83 -12.30 -6.69
CA GLN A 16 4.55 -13.18 -7.60
C GLN A 16 4.67 -14.55 -6.92
N GLY A 17 4.39 -15.60 -7.70
CA GLY A 17 4.46 -17.00 -7.27
C GLY A 17 5.86 -17.43 -6.78
N PRO A 18 6.04 -18.70 -6.40
CA PRO A 18 7.30 -19.15 -5.82
C PRO A 18 8.39 -18.99 -6.88
N LEU A 19 9.52 -18.40 -6.49
CA LEU A 19 10.68 -18.18 -7.36
C LEU A 19 11.22 -19.47 -8.03
N GLU A 20 10.85 -20.64 -7.49
CA GLU A 20 11.30 -21.97 -7.91
C GLU A 20 10.56 -22.52 -9.15
N GLU A 21 9.37 -22.02 -9.48
CA GLU A 21 8.67 -22.45 -10.70
C GLU A 21 9.25 -21.72 -11.93
N ALA A 22 9.85 -22.48 -12.84
CA ALA A 22 10.58 -22.02 -14.04
C ALA A 22 9.78 -21.12 -15.00
N THR A 23 8.48 -20.88 -14.76
CA THR A 23 7.68 -19.84 -15.41
C THR A 23 7.75 -18.49 -14.69
N GLY A 24 8.89 -18.22 -14.04
CA GLY A 24 9.16 -17.02 -13.25
C GLY A 24 8.55 -15.77 -13.88
N ARG A 25 7.79 -15.02 -13.07
CA ARG A 25 7.00 -13.81 -13.41
C ARG A 25 5.53 -14.03 -13.78
N ARG A 26 4.91 -15.16 -13.49
CA ARG A 26 3.44 -15.18 -13.51
C ARG A 26 2.92 -14.28 -12.39
N LEU A 27 2.22 -13.20 -12.77
CA LEU A 27 1.46 -12.37 -11.84
C LEU A 27 0.37 -13.26 -11.24
N TRP A 28 0.49 -13.56 -9.94
CA TRP A 28 -0.49 -14.41 -9.26
C TRP A 28 -1.74 -13.61 -8.94
N ARG A 29 -1.55 -12.42 -8.37
CA ARG A 29 -2.67 -11.55 -8.01
C ARG A 29 -2.24 -10.09 -7.95
N LYS A 30 -3.18 -9.20 -8.24
CA LYS A 30 -3.08 -7.77 -7.95
C LYS A 30 -4.23 -7.38 -7.03
N GLU A 31 -3.93 -6.68 -5.95
CA GLU A 31 -4.91 -6.24 -4.96
C GLU A 31 -4.68 -4.77 -4.59
N ARG A 32 -5.73 -4.17 -4.02
CA ARG A 32 -5.75 -2.78 -3.57
C ARG A 32 -6.57 -2.67 -2.29
N LYS A 33 -6.07 -1.90 -1.34
CA LYS A 33 -6.78 -1.52 -0.12
C LYS A 33 -6.65 -0.02 0.13
N VAL A 34 -7.73 0.59 0.62
CA VAL A 34 -7.75 1.97 1.10
C VAL A 34 -8.11 1.93 2.57
N CYS A 35 -7.34 2.63 3.40
CA CYS A 35 -7.51 2.65 4.84
C CYS A 35 -7.29 4.06 5.40
N ALA A 36 -7.78 4.30 6.61
CA ALA A 36 -7.47 5.52 7.34
C ALA A 36 -6.09 5.40 8.02
N VAL A 37 -5.51 6.53 8.43
CA VAL A 37 -4.18 6.58 9.07
C VAL A 37 -4.15 5.83 10.41
N ASP A 38 -5.29 5.69 11.07
CA ASP A 38 -5.48 5.00 12.34
C ASP A 38 -5.94 3.53 12.19
N ASP A 39 -6.16 3.06 10.96
CA ASP A 39 -6.72 1.72 10.67
C ASP A 39 -6.07 1.06 9.44
N TYR A 40 -4.75 1.14 9.33
CA TYR A 40 -4.01 0.44 8.28
C TYR A 40 -3.59 -0.97 8.72
N PRO A 41 -3.56 -1.95 7.78
CA PRO A 41 -3.19 -3.32 8.12
C PRO A 41 -1.72 -3.41 8.53
N GLN A 42 -1.43 -4.28 9.50
CA GLN A 42 -0.05 -4.62 9.84
C GLN A 42 0.53 -5.67 8.89
N LEU A 43 -0.32 -6.58 8.39
CA LEU A 43 0.02 -7.67 7.48
C LEU A 43 -0.88 -7.68 6.25
N LEU A 44 -0.28 -7.91 5.09
CA LEU A 44 -0.99 -8.31 3.87
C LEU A 44 -1.00 -9.84 3.76
N PRO A 45 -2.09 -10.44 3.24
CA PRO A 45 -2.18 -11.88 3.09
C PRO A 45 -1.20 -12.40 2.03
N CYS A 46 -0.71 -13.62 2.23
CA CYS A 46 -0.07 -14.40 1.17
C CYS A 46 -1.12 -15.32 0.55
N ASN A 47 -1.25 -15.32 -0.77
CA ASN A 47 -2.25 -16.11 -1.47
C ASN A 47 -1.80 -17.55 -1.78
N ASN A 48 -0.61 -17.97 -1.34
CA ASN A 48 -0.24 -19.38 -1.39
C ASN A 48 -1.16 -20.20 -0.45
N PRO A 49 -1.96 -21.14 -0.95
CA PRO A 49 -2.87 -21.94 -0.12
C PRO A 49 -2.14 -22.80 0.92
N ASN A 50 -0.86 -23.10 0.68
CA ASN A 50 -0.02 -23.88 1.59
C ASN A 50 0.71 -22.99 2.62
N CYS A 51 0.62 -21.66 2.49
CA CYS A 51 1.28 -20.72 3.39
C CYS A 51 0.36 -20.35 4.56
N ILE A 52 0.32 -21.24 5.55
CA ILE A 52 -0.43 -21.02 6.79
C ILE A 52 0.33 -20.03 7.66
N ASP A 53 -0.39 -19.05 8.21
CA ASP A 53 0.20 -17.98 9.02
C ASP A 53 1.32 -17.25 8.26
N GLY A 54 1.21 -17.13 6.94
CA GLY A 54 2.13 -16.33 6.14
C GLY A 54 1.74 -14.86 6.09
N GLY A 55 2.26 -14.18 5.07
CA GLY A 55 1.94 -12.79 4.79
C GLY A 55 3.16 -11.90 4.67
N PHE A 56 2.89 -10.63 4.45
CA PHE A 56 3.89 -9.59 4.20
C PHE A 56 3.71 -8.45 5.20
N ASP A 57 4.75 -8.16 5.97
CA ASP A 57 4.75 -7.12 7.00
C ASP A 57 4.77 -5.73 6.36
N ILE A 58 3.59 -5.11 6.24
CA ILE A 58 3.40 -3.81 5.59
C ILE A 58 3.27 -2.67 6.60
N GLY A 59 2.89 -2.99 7.85
CA GLY A 59 2.60 -1.99 8.89
C GLY A 59 3.76 -1.04 9.16
N ASP A 60 4.97 -1.58 9.29
CA ASP A 60 6.17 -0.76 9.52
C ASP A 60 6.48 0.15 8.33
N LYS A 61 6.24 -0.30 7.10
CA LYS A 61 6.47 0.50 5.87
C LYS A 61 5.52 1.69 5.82
N ILE A 62 4.26 1.44 6.17
CA ILE A 62 3.25 2.50 6.27
C ILE A 62 3.62 3.48 7.40
N ALA A 63 4.01 2.98 8.57
CA ALA A 63 4.43 3.82 9.69
C ALA A 63 5.65 4.70 9.34
N THR A 64 6.64 4.12 8.67
CA THR A 64 7.82 4.86 8.18
C THR A 64 7.42 5.96 7.19
N LEU A 65 6.57 5.66 6.20
CA LEU A 65 6.10 6.65 5.23
C LEU A 65 5.34 7.81 5.91
N LEU A 66 4.46 7.49 6.87
CA LEU A 66 3.72 8.50 7.62
C LEU A 66 4.66 9.41 8.44
N ASN A 67 5.68 8.83 9.07
CA ASN A 67 6.67 9.56 9.86
C ASN A 67 7.63 10.40 9.01
N SER A 68 7.96 9.95 7.79
CA SER A 68 8.82 10.70 6.87
C SER A 68 8.09 11.91 6.25
N GLY A 69 6.76 11.84 6.16
CA GLY A 69 5.94 12.87 5.51
C GLY A 69 5.99 12.80 3.97
N GLU A 70 6.60 11.76 3.41
CA GLU A 70 6.57 11.51 1.97
C GLU A 70 5.16 11.09 1.51
N ASN A 71 4.87 11.33 0.23
CA ASN A 71 3.53 11.06 -0.32
C ASN A 71 3.35 9.62 -0.79
N ASN A 72 4.44 8.92 -1.14
CA ASN A 72 4.38 7.55 -1.61
C ASN A 72 5.70 6.80 -1.37
N GLU A 73 5.59 5.47 -1.34
CA GLU A 73 6.72 4.53 -1.34
C GLU A 73 6.39 3.36 -2.26
N GLN A 74 7.40 2.78 -2.91
CA GLN A 74 7.28 1.53 -3.64
C GLN A 74 8.49 0.63 -3.34
N ASN A 75 8.23 -0.62 -3.00
CA ASN A 75 9.28 -1.61 -2.78
C ASN A 75 8.73 -3.03 -2.95
N SER A 76 9.49 -4.04 -2.51
CA SER A 76 9.05 -5.43 -2.46
C SER A 76 9.17 -6.01 -1.06
N LEU A 77 8.29 -6.95 -0.73
CA LEU A 77 8.34 -7.73 0.51
C LEU A 77 8.37 -9.22 0.17
N ILE A 78 9.12 -9.97 0.96
CA ILE A 78 9.10 -11.43 0.93
C ILE A 78 8.17 -11.95 2.04
N CYS A 79 7.52 -13.08 1.80
CA CYS A 79 6.66 -13.68 2.81
C CYS A 79 7.46 -14.00 4.09
N ARG A 80 6.89 -13.73 5.27
CA ARG A 80 7.52 -14.02 6.58
C ARG A 80 7.89 -15.49 6.77
N ASN A 81 7.20 -16.39 6.08
CA ASN A 81 7.49 -17.82 6.09
C ASN A 81 8.62 -18.23 5.14
N ALA A 82 9.33 -17.31 4.48
CA ALA A 82 10.45 -17.65 3.61
C ALA A 82 11.55 -18.40 4.35
N ILE A 83 11.77 -18.10 5.62
CA ILE A 83 12.74 -18.78 6.49
C ILE A 83 11.97 -19.54 7.58
N ASN A 84 11.42 -20.70 7.22
CA ASN A 84 10.82 -21.63 8.17
C ASN A 84 11.77 -22.81 8.47
N LYS A 85 11.79 -23.28 9.73
CA LYS A 85 12.55 -24.46 10.18
C LYS A 85 12.05 -25.72 9.45
N ASP A 86 10.73 -25.83 9.28
CA ASP A 86 10.11 -26.84 8.45
C ASP A 86 10.16 -26.39 6.99
N ARG A 87 10.93 -27.11 6.16
CA ARG A 87 11.11 -26.78 4.74
C ARG A 87 9.79 -26.84 3.97
N SER A 88 8.87 -27.73 4.35
CA SER A 88 7.58 -27.89 3.68
C SER A 88 6.65 -26.67 3.87
N LYS A 89 6.91 -25.87 4.92
CA LYS A 89 6.17 -24.66 5.25
C LYS A 89 6.83 -23.38 4.74
N ARG A 90 7.94 -23.50 4.01
CA ARG A 90 8.60 -22.33 3.42
C ARG A 90 7.74 -21.75 2.32
N CYS A 91 7.65 -20.42 2.29
CA CYS A 91 6.96 -19.71 1.23
C CYS A 91 7.86 -18.61 0.67
N LEU A 92 8.28 -18.78 -0.58
CA LEU A 92 9.14 -17.84 -1.30
C LEU A 92 8.34 -16.89 -2.20
N HIS A 93 7.09 -16.59 -1.82
CA HIS A 93 6.33 -15.54 -2.49
C HIS A 93 6.89 -14.18 -2.16
N ILE A 94 6.84 -13.32 -3.17
CA ILE A 94 7.26 -11.92 -3.08
C ILE A 94 6.10 -11.07 -3.59
N ILE A 95 5.86 -9.95 -2.93
CA ILE A 95 5.02 -8.90 -3.49
C ILE A 95 5.88 -7.71 -3.91
N THR A 96 5.48 -7.04 -4.99
CA THR A 96 5.81 -5.63 -5.21
C THR A 96 4.64 -4.80 -4.73
N TYR A 97 4.87 -3.81 -3.88
CA TYR A 97 3.83 -2.96 -3.31
C TYR A 97 4.08 -1.48 -3.61
N SER A 98 3.01 -0.70 -3.62
CA SER A 98 3.03 0.77 -3.58
C SER A 98 2.09 1.25 -2.48
N ILE A 99 2.57 2.17 -1.64
CA ILE A 99 1.79 2.87 -0.62
C ILE A 99 1.71 4.34 -1.03
N ALA A 100 0.52 4.94 -0.95
CA ALA A 100 0.31 6.36 -1.23
C ALA A 100 -0.59 7.02 -0.18
N CYS A 101 -0.14 8.15 0.36
CA CYS A 101 -0.91 9.02 1.26
C CYS A 101 -1.73 10.01 0.42
N VAL A 102 -3.03 9.76 0.30
CA VAL A 102 -3.96 10.57 -0.48
C VAL A 102 -4.65 11.59 0.42
N ARG A 103 -4.42 12.87 0.15
CA ARG A 103 -5.21 13.96 0.74
C ARG A 103 -6.46 14.17 -0.11
N PRO A 104 -7.66 14.28 0.49
CA PRO A 104 -8.86 14.61 -0.26
C PRO A 104 -8.62 15.93 -0.98
N TYR A 105 -8.86 15.95 -2.30
CA TYR A 105 -8.80 17.17 -3.09
C TYR A 105 -9.67 18.23 -2.43
N GLN A 106 -9.05 19.24 -1.82
CA GLN A 106 -9.74 20.48 -1.53
C GLN A 106 -10.00 21.12 -2.89
N ARG A 107 -11.22 20.95 -3.42
CA ARG A 107 -11.75 21.89 -4.42
C ARG A 107 -11.83 23.26 -3.72
N GLN A 108 -10.71 23.97 -3.63
CA GLN A 108 -10.76 25.39 -3.39
C GLN A 108 -11.51 25.96 -4.58
N LYS A 109 -12.74 26.45 -4.34
CA LYS A 109 -13.39 27.32 -5.32
C LYS A 109 -12.39 28.45 -5.60
N PRO A 110 -12.09 28.77 -6.87
CA PRO A 110 -11.32 29.97 -7.17
C PRO A 110 -11.97 31.12 -6.40
N GLN A 111 -11.19 31.83 -5.58
CA GLN A 111 -11.69 33.08 -5.01
C GLN A 111 -12.07 33.95 -6.20
N PRO A 112 -13.32 34.46 -6.29
CA PRO A 112 -13.65 35.40 -7.33
C PRO A 112 -12.72 36.59 -7.17
N VAL A 113 -11.92 36.85 -8.20
CA VAL A 113 -11.16 38.09 -8.31
C VAL A 113 -12.22 39.19 -8.39
N VAL A 114 -12.42 39.91 -7.29
CA VAL A 114 -13.20 41.15 -7.32
C VAL A 114 -12.33 42.15 -8.06
N SER A 115 -12.53 42.25 -9.36
CA SER A 115 -12.03 43.40 -10.11
C SER A 115 -12.90 44.58 -9.74
N ASP A 116 -12.39 45.46 -8.89
CA ASP A 116 -12.95 46.81 -8.70
C ASP A 116 -12.77 47.60 -10.00
N SER A 117 -13.70 47.41 -10.93
CA SER A 117 -13.91 48.29 -12.07
C SER A 117 -14.95 49.33 -11.70
N ASN A 118 -14.57 50.27 -10.83
CA ASN A 118 -15.31 51.52 -10.61
C ASN A 118 -14.32 52.62 -10.26
N LEU A 119 -13.74 53.24 -11.28
CA LEU A 119 -13.30 54.63 -11.23
C LEU A 119 -13.83 55.27 -12.50
N HIS A 120 -15.01 55.90 -12.36
CA HIS A 120 -15.47 56.99 -13.21
C HIS A 120 -14.57 58.20 -13.01
#